data_AF-A0AA96RFF5-F1
#
_entry.id   AF-A0AA96RFF5-F1
#
_cell.length_a   1.000
_cell.length_b   1.000
_cell.length_c   1.000
_cell.angle_alpha   90.00
_cell.angle_beta   90.00
_cell.angle_gamma   90.00
#
_symmetry.space_group_name_H-M   'P 1'
#
loop_
_entity.id
_entity.type
_entity.pdbx_description
1 polymer ?
#
loop_
_entity_poly.entity_id
_entity_poly.type
_entity_poly.pdbx_seq_one_letter_code
_entity_poly.pdbx_strand_id
1 'polypeptide(L)'
;MRSLIWSLSVLIIISLLGCSNSKVNTTELNEVKEDITSRITDFKKEGLVVYSVYVDQEKNKVIVEVKEITEERRQNLIKEYGPNKVDFVKGEKINPS
;
A
#
# COMPACT_ATOMS: atom_id res chain seq x y z
N MET A 1 -18.33 -21.30 59.80
CA MET A 1 -17.77 -21.87 58.55
C MET A 1 -16.74 -20.90 58.03
N ARG A 2 -15.48 -21.34 57.94
CA ARG A 2 -14.31 -20.52 57.61
C ARG A 2 -14.09 -20.49 56.10
N SER A 3 -13.52 -19.38 55.67
CA SER A 3 -13.00 -18.99 54.36
C SER A 3 -12.33 -20.11 53.55
N LEU A 4 -12.28 -19.95 52.23
CA LEU A 4 -11.02 -19.99 51.45
C LEU A 4 -11.24 -19.49 50.02
N ILE A 5 -10.46 -18.45 49.70
CA ILE A 5 -10.20 -17.89 48.38
C ILE A 5 -9.51 -18.95 47.52
N TRP A 6 -9.96 -19.16 46.29
CA TRP A 6 -9.14 -19.78 45.25
C TRP A 6 -8.98 -18.79 44.10
N SER A 7 -7.80 -18.16 44.12
CA SER A 7 -7.13 -17.57 42.97
C SER A 7 -6.87 -18.66 41.94
N LEU A 8 -7.26 -18.45 40.68
CA LEU A 8 -6.55 -19.04 39.55
C LEU A 8 -6.56 -18.05 38.38
N SER A 9 -5.42 -17.38 38.24
CA SER A 9 -5.03 -16.56 37.11
C SER A 9 -4.84 -17.41 35.85
N VAL A 10 -5.44 -17.01 34.72
CA VAL A 10 -4.98 -17.30 33.35
C VAL A 10 -5.32 -16.06 32.51
N LEU A 11 -4.35 -15.14 32.29
CA LEU A 11 -3.65 -14.91 31.01
C LEU A 11 -4.61 -14.99 29.79
N ILE A 12 -4.78 -13.95 28.98
CA ILE A 12 -3.81 -13.48 27.99
C ILE A 12 -4.02 -11.99 27.70
N ILE A 13 -2.92 -11.24 27.77
CA ILE A 13 -2.73 -9.91 27.20
C ILE A 13 -2.51 -10.08 25.71
N ILE A 14 -3.35 -9.49 24.84
CA ILE A 14 -2.91 -8.78 23.64
C ILE A 14 -3.88 -7.61 23.42
N SER A 15 -3.57 -6.49 24.06
CA SER A 15 -3.79 -5.18 23.44
C SER A 15 -3.14 -5.24 22.06
N LEU A 16 -3.80 -4.88 20.97
CA LEU A 16 -3.17 -4.17 19.86
C LEU A 16 -4.20 -3.86 18.78
N LEU A 17 -4.41 -2.55 18.60
CA LEU A 17 -4.58 -1.86 17.32
C LEU A 17 -5.74 -2.36 16.44
N GLY A 18 -6.88 -1.65 16.41
CA GLY A 18 -6.85 -0.31 15.86
C GLY A 18 -6.29 -0.34 14.44
N CYS A 19 -7.13 -0.66 13.45
CA CYS A 19 -6.93 -0.16 12.10
C CYS A 19 -8.29 0.34 11.66
N SER A 20 -8.51 1.62 11.98
CA SER A 20 -9.49 2.48 11.35
C SER A 20 -9.64 2.06 9.89
N ASN A 21 -10.88 1.86 9.45
CA ASN A 21 -11.21 2.11 8.06
C ASN A 21 -10.97 3.60 7.82
N SER A 22 -9.70 4.02 7.75
CA SER A 22 -9.33 5.29 7.15
C SER A 22 -9.71 5.10 5.71
N LYS A 23 -10.94 5.50 5.39
CA LYS A 23 -11.42 5.68 4.03
C LYS A 23 -10.39 6.58 3.39
N VAL A 24 -9.39 5.98 2.74
CA VAL A 24 -8.30 6.70 2.07
C VAL A 24 -9.03 7.66 1.15
N ASN A 25 -8.85 8.95 1.42
CA ASN A 25 -9.64 9.96 0.74
C ASN A 25 -9.21 9.95 -0.72
N THR A 26 -10.13 10.07 -1.67
CA THR A 26 -9.79 10.19 -3.10
C THR A 26 -8.80 11.32 -3.34
N THR A 27 -8.81 12.38 -2.52
CA THR A 27 -7.78 13.44 -2.52
C THR A 27 -6.39 12.88 -2.25
N GLU A 28 -6.23 12.07 -1.21
CA GLU A 28 -4.94 11.47 -0.81
C GLU A 28 -4.41 10.51 -1.88
N LEU A 29 -5.28 9.72 -2.52
CA LEU A 29 -4.87 8.87 -3.65
C LEU A 29 -4.44 9.70 -4.86
N ASN A 30 -5.07 10.86 -5.10
CA ASN A 30 -4.63 11.76 -6.17
C ASN A 30 -3.28 12.41 -5.88
N GLU A 31 -3.02 12.80 -4.64
CA GLU A 31 -1.69 13.30 -4.22
C GLU A 31 -0.60 12.23 -4.44
N VAL A 32 -0.89 10.97 -4.05
CA VAL A 32 0.04 9.85 -4.31
C VAL A 32 0.26 9.63 -5.81
N LYS A 33 -0.81 9.67 -6.61
CA LYS A 33 -0.73 9.56 -8.08
C LYS A 33 0.14 10.67 -8.67
N GLU A 34 -0.03 11.91 -8.22
CA GLU A 34 0.72 13.08 -8.68
C GLU A 34 2.22 12.98 -8.29
N ASP A 35 2.52 12.57 -7.05
CA ASP A 35 3.90 12.34 -6.62
C ASP A 35 4.59 11.28 -7.49
N ILE A 36 3.97 10.11 -7.67
CA ILE A 36 4.49 9.03 -8.50
C ILE A 36 4.68 9.52 -9.95
N THR A 37 3.72 10.27 -10.48
CA THR A 37 3.79 10.83 -11.83
C THR A 37 4.99 11.78 -11.97
N SER A 38 5.24 12.63 -10.96
CA SER A 38 6.39 13.54 -10.95
C SER A 38 7.73 12.80 -10.93
N ARG A 39 7.76 11.60 -10.33
CA ARG A 39 8.95 10.75 -10.19
C ARG A 39 9.16 9.74 -11.32
N ILE A 40 8.29 9.67 -12.33
CA ILE A 40 8.44 8.75 -13.48
C ILE A 40 9.82 8.87 -14.14
N THR A 41 10.34 10.10 -14.27
CA THR A 41 11.67 10.33 -14.86
C THR A 41 12.78 9.73 -14.02
N ASP A 42 12.67 9.79 -12.69
CA ASP A 42 13.67 9.23 -11.79
C ASP A 42 13.56 7.71 -11.72
N PHE A 43 12.35 7.15 -11.67
CA PHE A 43 12.13 5.71 -11.82
C PHE A 43 12.79 5.18 -13.09
N LYS A 44 12.67 5.90 -14.21
CA LYS A 44 13.32 5.52 -15.47
C LYS A 44 14.85 5.51 -15.36
N LYS A 45 15.47 6.49 -14.68
CA LYS A 45 16.93 6.51 -14.44
C LYS A 45 17.37 5.34 -13.58
N GLU A 46 16.54 4.94 -12.63
CA GLU A 46 16.75 3.77 -11.78
C GLU A 46 16.37 2.45 -12.45
N GLY A 47 16.02 2.44 -13.74
CA GLY A 47 15.70 1.23 -14.51
C GLY A 47 14.27 0.70 -14.36
N LEU A 48 13.36 1.44 -13.73
CA LEU A 48 11.93 1.11 -13.65
C LEU A 48 11.15 1.89 -14.71
N VAL A 49 10.59 1.18 -15.69
CA VAL A 49 9.79 1.79 -16.76
C VAL A 49 8.32 1.76 -16.39
N VAL A 50 7.75 2.94 -16.10
CA VAL A 50 6.32 3.13 -15.84
C VAL A 50 5.58 3.34 -17.17
N TYR A 51 4.47 2.63 -17.35
CA TYR A 51 3.57 2.76 -18.50
C TYR A 51 2.36 3.62 -18.20
N SER A 52 1.74 3.41 -17.03
CA SER A 52 0.55 4.16 -16.63
C SER A 52 0.50 4.32 -15.11
N VAL A 53 -0.18 5.38 -14.66
CA VAL A 53 -0.45 5.67 -13.25
C VAL A 53 -1.90 6.15 -13.15
N TYR A 54 -2.75 5.45 -12.42
CA TYR A 54 -4.16 5.82 -12.28
C TYR A 54 -4.74 5.41 -10.93
N VAL A 55 -5.86 6.01 -10.53
CA VAL A 55 -6.59 5.61 -9.32
C VAL A 55 -7.63 4.57 -9.71
N ASP A 56 -7.51 3.37 -9.14
CA ASP A 56 -8.53 2.33 -9.20
C ASP A 56 -9.51 2.56 -8.04
N GLN A 57 -10.71 3.03 -8.38
CA GLN A 57 -11.75 3.38 -7.40
C GLN A 57 -12.35 2.14 -6.72
N GLU A 58 -12.39 0.99 -7.41
CA GLU A 58 -12.93 -0.25 -6.84
C GLU A 58 -11.98 -0.82 -5.79
N LYS A 59 -10.67 -0.75 -6.07
CA LYS A 59 -9.62 -1.18 -5.12
C LYS A 59 -9.25 -0.11 -4.10
N ASN A 60 -9.69 1.14 -4.31
CA ASN A 60 -9.31 2.31 -3.53
C ASN A 60 -7.77 2.47 -3.42
N LYS A 61 -7.06 2.30 -4.54
CA LYS A 61 -5.60 2.37 -4.65
C LYS A 61 -5.16 3.08 -5.91
N VAL A 62 -3.96 3.65 -5.88
CA VAL A 62 -3.20 4.02 -7.09
C VAL A 62 -2.59 2.75 -7.68
N ILE A 63 -2.84 2.50 -8.95
CA ILE A 63 -2.22 1.42 -9.71
C ILE A 63 -1.14 2.03 -10.59
N VAL A 64 0.07 1.48 -10.46
CA VAL A 64 1.22 1.83 -11.29
C VAL A 64 1.57 0.64 -12.15
N GLU A 65 1.31 0.76 -13.45
CA GLU A 65 1.68 -0.26 -14.41
C GLU A 65 3.12 -0.05 -14.85
N VAL A 66 3.94 -1.08 -14.72
CA VAL A 66 5.36 -1.05 -15.07
C VAL A 66 5.73 -2.18 -16.01
N LYS A 67 6.80 -1.99 -16.81
CA LYS A 67 7.33 -3.03 -17.71
C LYS A 67 7.71 -4.32 -16.96
N GLU A 68 8.47 -4.13 -15.89
CA GLU A 68 8.99 -5.18 -15.03
C GLU A 68 9.38 -4.56 -13.70
N ILE A 69 9.23 -5.32 -12.63
CA ILE A 69 9.65 -4.94 -11.29
C ILE A 69 9.97 -6.21 -10.49
N THR A 70 11.04 -6.19 -9.71
CA THR A 70 11.36 -7.28 -8.79
C THR A 70 10.44 -7.20 -7.57
N GLU A 71 10.12 -8.34 -6.94
CA GLU A 71 9.26 -8.34 -5.77
C GLU A 71 9.87 -7.51 -4.62
N GLU A 72 11.19 -7.57 -4.42
CA GLU A 72 11.90 -6.74 -3.44
C GLU A 72 11.66 -5.24 -3.68
N ARG A 73 11.84 -4.78 -4.92
CA ARG A 73 11.65 -3.36 -5.25
C ARG A 73 10.19 -2.94 -5.13
N ARG A 74 9.27 -3.81 -5.54
CA ARG A 74 7.83 -3.60 -5.38
C ARG A 74 7.47 -3.42 -3.91
N GLN A 75 7.93 -4.31 -3.03
CA GLN A 75 7.68 -4.21 -1.59
C GLN A 75 8.27 -2.93 -0.98
N ASN A 76 9.47 -2.52 -1.41
CA ASN A 76 10.08 -1.27 -0.96
C ASN A 76 9.23 -0.04 -1.35
N LEU A 77 8.76 0.04 -2.59
CA LEU A 77 7.92 1.15 -3.05
C LEU A 77 6.53 1.12 -2.38
N ILE A 78 5.92 -0.06 -2.22
CA ILE A 78 4.65 -0.22 -1.49
C ILE A 78 4.81 0.26 -0.04
N LYS A 79 5.94 -0.02 0.59
CA LYS A 79 6.25 0.45 1.95
C LYS A 79 6.44 1.98 2.01
N GLU A 80 7.08 2.56 1.00
CA GLU A 80 7.32 4.01 0.88
C GLU A 80 6.00 4.80 0.74
N TYR A 81 5.12 4.35 -0.14
CA TYR A 81 3.86 5.03 -0.46
C TYR A 81 2.68 4.61 0.43
N GLY A 82 2.75 3.42 1.01
CA GLY A 82 1.74 2.85 1.89
C GLY A 82 1.03 1.63 1.25
N PRO A 83 0.96 0.48 1.95
CA PRO A 83 0.44 -0.77 1.40
C PRO A 83 -1.05 -0.76 1.02
N ASN A 84 -1.79 0.20 1.58
CA ASN A 84 -3.21 0.40 1.32
C ASN A 84 -3.48 1.51 0.30
N LYS A 85 -2.43 2.16 -0.24
CA LYS A 85 -2.57 3.32 -1.13
C LYS A 85 -2.09 3.05 -2.55
N VAL A 86 -1.07 2.21 -2.74
CA VAL A 86 -0.50 1.94 -4.06
C VAL A 86 -0.32 0.44 -4.29
N ASP A 87 -0.36 0.04 -5.55
CA ASP A 87 0.19 -1.23 -6.01
C ASP A 87 0.98 -1.02 -7.32
N PHE A 88 2.07 -1.78 -7.46
CA PHE A 88 2.88 -1.81 -8.67
C PHE A 88 2.66 -3.15 -9.34
N VAL A 89 2.13 -3.12 -10.56
CA VAL A 89 1.76 -4.31 -11.31
C VAL A 89 2.49 -4.32 -12.64
N LYS A 90 2.79 -5.52 -13.13
CA LYS A 90 3.27 -5.65 -14.50
C LYS A 90 2.12 -5.28 -15.45
N GLY A 91 2.33 -4.26 -16.27
CA GLY A 91 1.36 -3.84 -17.28
C GLY A 91 1.94 -3.96 -18.69
N GLU A 92 1.10 -3.63 -19.67
CA GLU A 92 1.48 -3.60 -21.08
C GLU A 92 1.53 -2.15 -21.56
N LYS A 93 2.46 -1.86 -22.46
CA LYS A 93 2.53 -0.54 -23.07
C LYS A 93 1.32 -0.37 -24.00
N ILE A 94 0.30 0.33 -23.53
CA ILE A 94 -0.78 0.82 -24.40
C ILE A 94 -0.20 1.88 -25.34
N ASN A 95 -0.02 1.52 -26.61
CA ASN A 95 0.22 2.50 -27.66
C ASN A 95 -1.14 3.18 -27.97
N PRO A 96 -1.28 4.50 -27.79
CA PRO A 96 -2.44 5.19 -28.31
C PRO A 96 -2.39 5.10 -29.84
N SER A 97 -3.40 4.44 -30.41
CA SER A 97 -3.65 4.34 -31.86
C SER A 97 -4.01 5.69 -32.47
#